data_AF-A0A7K0BT38-F1
#
_entry.id   AF-A0A7K0BT38-F1
#
_cell.length_a   1.000
_cell.length_b   1.000
_cell.length_c   1.000
_cell.angle_alpha   90.00
_cell.angle_beta   90.00
_cell.angle_gamma   90.00
#
_symmetry.space_group_name_H-M   'P 1'
#
loop_
_entity.id
_entity.type
_entity.pdbx_description
1 polymer ?
#
loop_
_entity_poly.entity_id
_entity_poly.type
_entity_poly.pdbx_seq_one_letter_code
_entity_poly.pdbx_strand_id
1 'polypeptide(L)'
;MLTALQVHPGPWQDGGDAPAYWPVFPITFGLFWLVVFGAAFYLMRRRVNATAATNAAKADPMNQARATLADRFARGEIDEDDYQSRMAALRYGE
;
A
#
# COMPACT_ATOMS: atom_id res chain seq x y z
N MET A 1 -12.34 11.17 -67.36
CA MET A 1 -13.32 11.63 -66.37
C MET A 1 -12.60 11.69 -65.02
N LEU A 2 -12.36 12.89 -64.49
CA LEU A 2 -11.70 13.05 -63.19
C LEU A 2 -12.78 12.97 -62.10
N THR A 3 -12.75 11.90 -61.32
CA THR A 3 -13.62 11.73 -60.15
C THR A 3 -13.11 12.62 -59.04
N ALA A 4 -13.78 13.74 -58.79
CA ALA A 4 -13.47 14.59 -57.64
C ALA A 4 -13.88 13.84 -56.35
N LEU A 5 -12.90 13.55 -55.49
CA LEU A 5 -13.16 13.09 -54.12
C LEU A 5 -13.74 14.25 -53.33
N GLN A 6 -15.05 14.21 -53.07
CA GLN A 6 -15.72 15.12 -52.16
C GLN A 6 -15.25 14.81 -50.73
N VAL A 7 -14.23 15.54 -50.28
CA VAL A 7 -13.83 15.55 -48.87
C VAL A 7 -14.88 16.38 -48.14
N HIS A 8 -15.81 15.71 -47.46
CA HIS A 8 -16.69 16.40 -46.53
C HIS A 8 -15.83 16.93 -45.38
N PRO A 9 -15.86 18.24 -45.08
CA PRO A 9 -15.32 18.69 -43.82
C PRO A 9 -16.12 17.99 -42.71
N GLY A 10 -15.43 17.17 -41.92
CA GLY A 10 -16.00 16.53 -40.75
C GLY A 10 -16.47 17.61 -39.76
N PRO A 11 -17.47 17.31 -38.93
CA PRO A 11 -18.17 18.29 -38.07
C PRO A 11 -17.26 19.04 -37.07
N TRP A 12 -15.99 18.65 -36.96
CA TRP A 12 -14.96 19.31 -36.17
C TRP A 12 -14.24 20.45 -36.90
N GLN A 13 -14.45 20.63 -38.21
CA GLN A 13 -13.82 21.68 -39.02
C GLN A 13 -14.63 22.98 -39.07
N ASP A 14 -15.91 22.94 -38.71
CA ASP A 14 -16.82 24.09 -38.78
C ASP A 14 -16.92 24.89 -37.47
N GLY A 15 -16.05 24.62 -36.48
CA GLY A 15 -16.08 25.32 -35.19
C GLY A 15 -17.36 25.03 -34.40
N GLY A 16 -17.94 23.84 -34.55
CA GLY A 16 -19.10 23.42 -33.79
C GLY A 16 -18.83 23.53 -32.30
N ASP A 17 -19.70 24.27 -31.60
CA ASP A 17 -19.64 24.43 -30.15
C ASP A 17 -19.47 23.06 -29.48
N ALA A 18 -18.48 22.95 -28.59
CA ALA A 18 -18.28 21.73 -27.83
C ALA A 18 -19.61 21.38 -27.12
N PRO A 19 -20.05 20.11 -27.16
CA PRO A 19 -21.30 19.73 -26.53
C PRO A 19 -21.33 20.18 -25.06
N ALA A 20 -22.48 20.63 -24.56
CA ALA A 20 -22.62 21.21 -23.22
C ALA A 20 -22.09 20.31 -22.08
N TYR A 21 -22.00 18.99 -22.31
CA TYR A 21 -21.47 18.00 -21.37
C TYR A 21 -19.94 17.82 -21.41
N TRP A 22 -19.24 18.50 -22.33
CA TRP A 22 -17.80 18.35 -22.54
C TRP A 22 -16.97 18.53 -21.26
N PRO A 23 -17.24 19.51 -20.38
CA PRO A 23 -16.52 19.64 -19.11
C PRO A 23 -16.87 18.56 -18.07
N VAL A 24 -18.08 18.01 -18.13
CA VAL A 24 -18.57 17.00 -17.16
C VAL A 24 -17.83 15.68 -17.34
N PHE A 25 -17.51 15.31 -18.58
CA PHE A 25 -16.83 14.07 -18.90
C PHE A 25 -15.44 13.92 -18.23
N PRO A 26 -14.46 14.83 -18.41
CA PRO A 26 -13.14 14.68 -17.79
C PRO A 26 -13.19 14.79 -16.26
N ILE A 27 -14.13 15.58 -15.71
CA ILE A 27 -14.31 15.71 -14.27
C ILE A 27 -14.79 14.38 -13.67
N THR A 28 -15.88 13.82 -14.20
CA THR A 28 -16.44 12.55 -13.72
C THR A 28 -15.47 11.39 -13.94
N PHE A 29 -14.79 11.35 -15.08
CA PHE A 29 -13.76 10.37 -15.38
C PHE A 29 -12.57 10.47 -14.41
N GLY A 30 -12.09 11.68 -14.13
CA GLY A 30 -11.03 11.92 -13.16
C GLY A 30 -11.43 11.50 -11.74
N LEU A 31 -12.62 11.86 -11.29
CA LEU A 31 -13.16 11.45 -9.99
C LEU A 31 -13.31 9.94 -9.88
N PHE A 32 -13.81 9.29 -10.94
CA PHE A 32 -13.91 7.83 -11.00
C PHE A 32 -12.56 7.17 -10.78
N TRP A 33 -11.52 7.59 -11.51
CA TRP A 33 -10.17 7.05 -11.33
C TRP A 33 -9.57 7.37 -9.96
N LEU A 34 -9.82 8.56 -9.41
CA LEU A 34 -9.37 8.91 -8.06
C LEU A 34 -9.95 7.95 -7.02
N VAL A 35 -11.24 7.61 -7.12
CA VAL A 35 -11.88 6.61 -6.25
C VAL A 35 -11.29 5.22 -6.49
N VAL A 36 -11.12 4.79 -7.74
CA VAL A 36 -10.56 3.48 -8.09
C VAL A 36 -9.15 3.31 -7.52
N PHE A 37 -8.25 4.26 -7.78
CA PHE A 37 -6.89 4.22 -7.25
C PHE A 37 -6.89 4.36 -5.73
N GLY A 38 -7.66 5.30 -5.17
CA GLY A 38 -7.77 5.48 -3.72
C GLY A 38 -8.23 4.21 -3.01
N ALA A 39 -9.24 3.52 -3.54
CA ALA A 39 -9.73 2.24 -3.02
C ALA A 39 -8.68 1.13 -3.16
N ALA A 40 -8.03 1.02 -4.33
CA ALA A 40 -6.97 0.04 -4.55
C ALA A 40 -5.79 0.24 -3.56
N PHE A 41 -5.30 1.47 -3.43
CA PHE A 41 -4.25 1.83 -2.46
C PHE A 41 -4.70 1.60 -1.01
N TYR A 42 -5.94 1.94 -0.66
CA TYR A 42 -6.49 1.71 0.67
C TYR A 42 -6.55 0.22 1.00
N LEU A 43 -7.07 -0.61 0.09
CA LEU A 43 -7.14 -2.05 0.25
C LEU A 43 -5.74 -2.67 0.32
N MET A 44 -4.82 -2.23 -0.54
CA MET A 44 -3.44 -2.69 -0.52
C MET A 44 -2.75 -2.32 0.80
N ARG A 45 -2.90 -1.09 1.28
CA ARG A 45 -2.35 -0.64 2.58
C ARG A 45 -2.98 -1.39 3.75
N ARG A 46 -4.28 -1.65 3.71
CA ARG A 46 -4.98 -2.45 4.71
C ARG A 46 -4.48 -3.88 4.75
N ARG A 47 -4.25 -4.50 3.58
CA ARG A 47 -3.68 -5.83 3.45
C ARG A 47 -2.23 -5.86 3.92
N VAL A 48 -1.40 -4.89 3.52
CA VAL A 48 -0.01 -4.79 3.96
C VAL A 48 0.08 -4.58 5.47
N ASN A 49 -0.78 -3.80 6.11
CA ASN A 49 -0.79 -3.66 7.57
C ASN A 49 -1.20 -4.96 8.27
N ALA A 50 -2.20 -5.67 7.74
CA ALA A 50 -2.62 -6.98 8.29
C ALA A 50 -1.54 -8.07 8.08
N THR A 51 -0.87 -8.05 6.93
CA THR A 51 0.24 -8.95 6.60
C THR A 51 1.53 -8.54 7.33
N ALA A 52 1.76 -7.27 7.60
CA ALA A 52 2.89 -6.78 8.39
C ALA A 52 2.69 -7.09 9.87
N ALA A 53 1.47 -7.05 10.41
CA ALA A 53 1.19 -7.53 11.76
C ALA A 53 1.46 -9.05 11.88
N THR A 54 1.04 -9.85 10.89
CA THR A 54 1.29 -11.30 10.89
C THR A 54 2.73 -11.68 10.52
N ASN A 55 3.38 -10.91 9.65
CA ASN A 55 4.80 -11.09 9.33
C ASN A 55 5.71 -10.53 10.42
N ALA A 56 5.37 -9.48 11.16
CA ALA A 56 6.11 -9.08 12.36
C ALA A 56 5.99 -10.14 13.45
N ALA A 57 4.83 -10.80 13.57
CA ALA A 57 4.66 -11.95 14.45
C ALA A 57 5.46 -13.19 13.99
N LYS A 58 5.72 -13.36 12.68
CA LYS A 58 6.51 -14.48 12.13
C LYS A 58 8.00 -14.20 11.95
N ALA A 59 8.39 -12.96 11.68
CA ALA A 59 9.75 -12.57 11.33
C ALA A 59 10.65 -12.50 12.56
N ASP A 60 10.09 -12.46 13.77
CA ASP A 60 10.93 -12.33 14.94
C ASP A 60 10.38 -13.07 16.18
N PRO A 61 10.37 -14.42 16.15
CA PRO A 61 10.20 -15.21 17.36
C PRO A 61 11.23 -14.83 18.44
N MET A 62 12.38 -14.25 18.06
CA MET A 62 13.39 -13.74 18.99
C MET A 62 12.93 -12.46 19.70
N ASN A 63 12.28 -11.52 19.01
CA ASN A 63 11.68 -10.33 19.64
C ASN A 63 10.49 -10.67 20.53
N GLN A 64 9.68 -11.67 20.18
CA GLN A 64 8.60 -12.16 21.05
C GLN A 64 9.18 -12.80 22.32
N ALA A 65 10.25 -13.58 22.19
CA ALA A 65 10.99 -14.12 23.33
C ALA A 65 11.61 -13.01 24.19
N ARG A 66 12.19 -11.97 23.57
CA ARG A 66 12.75 -10.80 24.24
C ARG A 66 11.70 -9.98 24.97
N ALA A 67 10.52 -9.78 24.38
CA ALA A 67 9.40 -9.10 25.01
C ALA A 67 8.84 -9.89 26.21
N THR A 68 8.77 -11.22 26.09
CA THR A 68 8.35 -12.10 27.19
C THR A 68 9.35 -12.12 28.34
N LEU A 69 10.66 -12.11 28.05
CA LEU A 69 11.69 -11.98 29.08
C LEU A 69 11.66 -10.60 29.75
N ALA A 70 11.49 -9.52 28.99
CA ALA A 70 11.41 -8.17 29.53
C ALA A 70 10.19 -7.99 30.46
N ASP A 71 9.05 -8.57 30.10
CA ASP A 71 7.85 -8.53 30.94
C ASP A 71 8.04 -9.34 32.25
N ARG A 72 8.80 -10.44 32.23
CA ARG A 72 9.13 -11.24 33.44
C ARG A 72 10.19 -10.60 34.33
N PHE A 73 11.18 -9.93 33.72
CA PHE A 73 12.18 -9.14 34.45
C PHE A 73 11.52 -7.94 35.14
N ALA A 74 10.61 -7.23 34.46
CA ALA A 74 9.85 -6.13 35.05
C ALA A 74 8.93 -6.57 36.20
N ARG A 75 8.50 -7.84 36.19
CA ARG A 75 7.74 -8.49 37.28
C ARG A 75 8.62 -9.01 38.42
N GLY A 76 9.95 -8.99 38.26
CA GLY A 76 10.91 -9.49 39.26
C GLY A 76 10.97 -11.01 39.38
N GLU A 77 10.46 -11.76 38.39
CA GLU A 77 10.45 -13.23 38.42
C GLU A 77 11.78 -13.86 37.94
N ILE A 78 12.67 -13.08 37.31
CA ILE A 78 13.97 -13.50 36.78
C ILE A 78 15.04 -12.48 37.18
N ASP A 79 16.15 -12.97 37.73
CA ASP A 79 17.30 -12.17 38.19
C ASP A 79 18.26 -11.81 37.02
N GLU A 80 18.99 -10.70 37.14
CA GLU A 80 19.87 -10.13 36.09
C GLU A 80 20.96 -11.13 35.63
N ASP A 81 21.45 -11.96 36.55
CA ASP A 81 22.51 -12.94 36.29
C ASP A 81 22.07 -14.08 35.34
N ASP A 82 20.79 -14.44 35.37
CA ASP A 82 20.22 -15.50 34.53
C ASP A 82 19.94 -15.00 33.10
N TYR A 83 19.72 -13.68 32.94
CA TYR A 83 19.59 -13.03 31.64
C TYR A 83 20.93 -12.96 30.90
N GLN A 84 22.00 -12.57 31.60
CA GLN A 84 23.32 -12.40 30.99
C GLN A 84 23.95 -13.75 30.60
N SER A 85 23.75 -14.81 31.39
CA SER A 85 24.29 -16.14 31.09
C SER A 85 23.73 -16.73 29.78
N ARG A 86 22.42 -16.53 29.53
CA ARG A 86 21.75 -17.01 28.31
C ARG A 86 22.07 -16.15 27.08
N MET A 87 22.22 -14.83 27.26
CA MET A 87 22.69 -13.92 26.20
C MET A 87 24.14 -14.23 25.79
N ALA A 88 25.01 -14.57 26.75
CA ALA A 88 26.39 -14.97 26.45
C ALA A 88 26.44 -16.30 25.69
N ALA A 89 25.64 -17.31 26.09
CA ALA A 89 25.57 -18.59 25.39
C ALA A 89 25.13 -18.44 23.92
N LEU A 90 24.22 -17.50 23.63
CA LEU A 90 23.77 -17.20 22.27
C LEU A 90 24.79 -16.41 21.43
N ARG A 91 25.74 -15.71 22.07
CA ARG A 91 26.76 -14.87 21.40
C ARG A 91 28.10 -15.58 21.18
N TYR A 92 28.36 -16.66 21.93
CA TYR A 92 29.60 -17.45 21.81
C TYR A 92 29.37 -18.84 21.18
N GLY A 93 28.15 -19.13 20.72
CA GLY A 93 27.77 -20.37 20.03
C GLY A 93 27.92 -20.33 18.51
N GLU A 94 28.85 -19.51 18.02
CA GLU A 94 29.32 -19.43 16.63
C GLU A 94 30.79 -19.88 16.56
#